data_AF-J9DVJ3-F1
#
_entry.id   AF-J9DVJ3-F1
#
_cell.length_a   1.000
_cell.length_b   1.000
_cell.length_c   1.000
_cell.angle_alpha   90.00
_cell.angle_beta   90.00
_cell.angle_gamma   90.00
#
_symmetry.space_group_name_H-M   'P 1'
#
loop_
_entity.id
_entity.type
_entity.pdbx_description
1 polymer ?
#
loop_
_entity_poly.entity_id
_entity_poly.type
_entity_poly.pdbx_seq_one_letter_code
_entity_poly.pdbx_strand_id
1 'polypeptide(L)' 'MSALVAEELKETGNCFYQQHRYEDAICAYSRAIINNPVIPTYFTNRALCYMQTMQWEKAEDDCKKALDLDRKNVK' A
#
# COMPACT_ATOMS: atom_id res chain seq x y z
N MET A 1 -13.35 10.75 -5.08
CA MET A 1 -12.73 9.53 -4.51
C MET A 1 -13.35 8.34 -5.20
N SER A 2 -12.64 7.71 -6.13
CA SER A 2 -13.15 6.54 -6.85
C SER A 2 -12.44 5.31 -6.30
N ALA A 3 -13.18 4.47 -5.58
CA ALA A 3 -12.66 3.20 -5.06
C ALA A 3 -12.15 2.30 -6.19
N LEU A 4 -12.75 2.41 -7.39
CA LEU A 4 -12.34 1.69 -8.59
C LEU A 4 -10.88 2.00 -8.97
N VAL A 5 -10.53 3.29 -8.98
CA VAL A 5 -9.18 3.75 -9.36
C VAL A 5 -8.13 3.29 -8.35
N ALA A 6 -8.48 3.28 -7.06
CA ALA A 6 -7.58 2.78 -6.03
C ALA A 6 -7.32 1.26 -6.19
N GLU A 7 -8.35 0.51 -6.56
CA GLU A 7 -8.24 -0.93 -6.80
C GLU A 7 -7.39 -1.24 -8.05
N GLU A 8 -7.58 -0.50 -9.15
CA GLU A 8 -6.73 -0.60 -10.35
C GLU A 8 -5.27 -0.28 -10.06
N LEU A 9 -5.01 0.76 -9.25
CA LEU A 9 -3.67 1.13 -8.83
C LEU A 9 -3.03 0.06 -7.94
N LYS A 10 -3.81 -0.61 -7.08
CA LYS A 10 -3.35 -1.76 -6.30
C LYS A 10 -2.97 -2.91 -7.22
N GLU A 11 -3.79 -3.28 -8.19
CA GLU A 11 -3.45 -4.35 -9.15
C GLU A 11 -2.22 -3.99 -9.99
N THR A 12 -2.09 -2.71 -10.38
CA THR A 12 -0.89 -2.21 -11.05
C THR A 12 0.35 -2.35 -10.15
N GLY A 13 0.23 -2.01 -8.86
CA GLY A 13 1.28 -2.21 -7.86
C GLY A 13 1.66 -3.68 -7.67
N ASN A 14 0.67 -4.58 -7.67
CA ASN A 14 0.88 -6.04 -7.59
C ASN A 14 1.69 -6.53 -8.81
N CYS A 15 1.35 -6.05 -10.00
CA CYS A 15 2.06 -6.38 -11.23
C CYS A 15 3.54 -5.93 -11.17
N PHE A 16 3.80 -4.70 -10.70
CA PHE A 16 5.17 -4.21 -10.51
C PHE A 16 5.93 -5.01 -9.44
N TYR A 17 5.26 -5.40 -8.35
CA TYR A 17 5.85 -6.24 -7.32
C TYR A 17 6.31 -7.60 -7.87
N GLN A 18 5.47 -8.25 -8.70
CA GLN A 18 5.85 -9.51 -9.38
C GLN A 18 7.03 -9.32 -10.35
N GLN A 19 7.14 -8.14 -10.96
CA GLN A 19 8.29 -7.77 -11.81
C GLN A 19 9.54 -7.36 -11.01
N HIS A 20 9.52 -7.48 -9.68
CA HIS A 20 10.60 -7.03 -8.78
C HIS A 20 10.88 -5.52 -8.88
N ARG A 21 9.94 -4.75 -9.44
CA ARG A 21 9.99 -3.29 -9.55
C ARG A 21 9.34 -2.65 -8.32
N TYR A 22 10.00 -2.79 -7.18
CA TYR A 22 9.45 -2.37 -5.89
C TYR A 22 9.21 -0.86 -5.80
N GLU A 23 10.08 -0.03 -6.40
CA GLU A 23 9.92 1.43 -6.38
C GLU A 23 8.68 1.89 -7.15
N ASP A 24 8.41 1.31 -8.32
CA ASP A 24 7.20 1.59 -9.09
C ASP A 24 5.95 1.08 -8.38
N ALA A 25 6.03 -0.10 -7.75
CA ALA A 25 4.95 -0.62 -6.93
C ALA A 25 4.62 0.33 -5.77
N ILE A 26 5.64 0.86 -5.08
CA ILE A 26 5.47 1.87 -4.01
C ILE A 26 4.75 3.11 -4.54
N CYS A 27 5.10 3.59 -5.74
CA CYS A 27 4.45 4.73 -6.36
C CYS A 27 2.96 4.45 -6.66
N ALA A 28 2.67 3.28 -7.22
CA ALA A 28 1.30 2.85 -7.51
C ALA A 28 0.44 2.74 -6.23
N TYR A 29 0.94 2.08 -5.19
CA TYR A 29 0.24 1.98 -3.90
C TYR A 29 0.07 3.35 -3.23
N SER A 30 1.07 4.24 -3.33
CA SER A 30 0.95 5.60 -2.79
C SER A 30 -0.17 6.38 -3.47
N ARG A 31 -0.33 6.22 -4.80
CA ARG A 31 -1.48 6.78 -5.53
C ARG A 31 -2.80 6.14 -5.11
N ALA A 32 -2.82 4.82 -4.85
CA ALA A 32 -4.01 4.14 -4.34
C ALA A 32 -4.45 4.71 -2.99
N ILE A 33 -3.49 4.92 -2.07
CA ILE A 33 -3.71 5.52 -0.75
C ILE A 33 -4.25 6.95 -0.87
N ILE A 34 -3.72 7.77 -1.78
CA ILE A 34 -4.23 9.14 -2.00
C ILE A 34 -5.69 9.13 -2.46
N ASN A 35 -6.07 8.14 -3.29
CA ASN A 35 -7.45 8.01 -3.76
C ASN A 35 -8.38 7.44 -2.70
N ASN A 36 -7.88 6.49 -1.91
CA ASN A 36 -8.64 5.82 -0.87
C ASN A 36 -7.73 5.44 0.33
N PRO A 37 -7.61 6.33 1.33
CA PRO A 37 -6.72 6.13 2.48
C PRO A 37 -7.33 5.27 3.58
N VAL A 38 -8.55 4.75 3.41
CA VAL A 38 -9.23 3.97 4.46
C VAL A 38 -8.98 2.46 4.34
N ILE A 39 -8.34 2.01 3.26
CA ILE A 39 -8.09 0.60 3.02
C ILE A 39 -6.70 0.21 3.56
N PRO A 40 -6.62 -0.63 4.60
CA PRO A 40 -5.34 -1.03 5.19
C PRO A 40 -4.46 -1.84 4.23
N THR A 41 -5.07 -2.59 3.30
CA THR A 41 -4.37 -3.42 2.30
C THR A 41 -3.34 -2.63 1.48
N TYR A 42 -3.62 -1.37 1.12
CA TYR A 42 -2.68 -0.58 0.34
C TYR A 42 -1.41 -0.23 1.12
N PHE A 43 -1.54 0.02 2.42
CA PHE A 43 -0.41 0.27 3.30
C PHE A 43 0.40 -1.02 3.50
N THR A 44 -0.26 -2.16 3.73
CA THR A 44 0.42 -3.45 3.89
C THR A 44 1.20 -3.83 2.63
N ASN A 45 0.60 -3.67 1.45
CA ASN A 45 1.30 -3.98 0.19
C ASN A 45 2.48 -3.04 -0.07
N ARG A 46 2.35 -1.76 0.28
CA ARG A 46 3.46 -0.80 0.20
C ARG A 46 4.56 -1.12 1.21
N ALA A 47 4.21 -1.54 2.43
CA ALA A 47 5.16 -1.98 3.45
C ALA A 47 5.99 -3.19 2.97
N LEU A 48 5.36 -4.17 2.30
CA LEU A 48 6.08 -5.30 1.70
C LEU A 48 7.14 -4.83 0.69
N CYS A 49 6.80 -3.85 -0.15
CA CYS A 49 7.76 -3.27 -1.10
C CYS A 49 8.90 -2.53 -0.39
N TYR A 50 8.59 -1.82 0.71
CA TYR A 50 9.61 -1.18 1.52
C TYR A 50 10.55 -2.18 2.19
N MET A 51 10.04 -3.33 2.66
CA MET A 51 10.88 -4.41 3.19
C MET A 51 11.86 -4.94 2.13
N GLN A 52 11.41 -5.11 0.88
CA GLN A 52 12.27 -5.56 -0.22
C GLN A 52 13.35 -4.53 -0.60
N THR A 53 13.07 -3.24 -0.43
CA THR A 53 14.03 -2.15 -0.66
C THR A 53 14.84 -1.78 0.58
N MET A 54 14.81 -2.60 1.64
CA MET A 54 15.48 -2.37 2.92
C MET A 54 15.08 -1.08 3.64
N GLN A 55 13.91 -0.52 3.33
CA GLN A 55 13.34 0.66 3.96
C GLN A 55 12.45 0.28 5.16
N TRP A 56 13.06 -0.37 6.16
CA TRP A 56 12.36 -0.93 7.31
C TRP A 56 11.55 0.09 8.12
N GLU A 57 12.09 1.30 8.30
CA GLU A 57 11.40 2.38 9.04
C GLU A 57 10.07 2.77 8.38
N LYS A 58 10.05 2.88 7.05
CA LYS A 58 8.83 3.21 6.29
C LYS A 58 7.85 2.07 6.28
N ALA A 59 8.34 0.82 6.19
CA ALA A 59 7.50 -0.35 6.30
C ALA A 59 6.81 -0.42 7.66
N GLU A 60 7.52 -0.10 8.75
CA GLU A 60 6.96 -0.10 10.09
C GLU A 60 5.85 0.95 10.25
N ASP A 61 6.07 2.17 9.74
CA ASP A 61 5.06 3.25 9.76
C ASP A 61 3.79 2.87 8.99
N ASP A 62 3.95 2.23 7.83
CA ASP A 62 2.83 1.73 7.02
C ASP A 62 2.07 0.61 7.72
N CYS A 63 2.78 -0.35 8.34
CA CYS A 63 2.15 -1.40 9.14
C CYS A 63 1.37 -0.81 10.33
N LYS A 64 1.92 0.20 11.02
CA LYS A 64 1.24 0.91 12.11
C LYS A 64 -0.05 1.59 11.63
N LYS A 65 0.00 2.27 10.47
CA LYS A 65 -1.19 2.87 9.84
C LYS A 65 -2.23 1.83 9.44
N ALA A 66 -1.80 0.73 8.82
CA ALA A 66 -2.68 -0.36 8.46
C ALA A 66 -3.42 -0.92 9.68
N LEU A 67 -2.70 -1.14 10.79
CA LEU A 67 -3.29 -1.62 12.05
C LEU A 67 -4.26 -0.62 12.69
N ASP A 68 -3.96 0.68 12.64
CA ASP A 68 -4.87 1.73 13.15
C ASP A 68 -6.15 1.80 12.30
N LEU A 69 -6.03 1.65 10.98
CA LEU A 69 -7.17 1.59 10.06
C LEU A 69 -8.01 0.34 10.27
N ASP A 70 -7.38 -0.83 10.39
CA ASP A 70 -8.08 -2.09 10.63
C ASP A 70 -8.82 -2.06 11.96
N ARG A 71 -8.18 -1.58 13.03
CA ARG A 71 -8.82 -1.37 14.34
C ARG A 71 -10.02 -0.42 14.26
N LYS A 72 -9.95 0.62 13.44
CA LYS A 72 -11.05 1.57 13.23
C LYS A 72 -12.19 1.01 12.37
N ASN A 73 -11.91 0.01 11.54
CA ASN A 73 -12.88 -0.62 10.66
C ASN A 73 -13.68 -1.75 11.35
N VAL A 74 -13.24 -2.23 12.53
CA VAL A 74 -14.04 -3.15 13.36
C VAL A 74 -15.19 -2.34 13.99
N LYS A 75 -16.40 -2.49 13.45
CA LYS A 75 -17.63 -1.96 14.02
C LYS A 75 -18.73 -3.01 14.02
#